data_AF-A0AAP8SVV3-F1
#
_entry.id   AF-A0AAP8SVV3-F1
#
_cell.length_a   1.000
_cell.length_b   1.000
_cell.length_c   1.000
_cell.angle_alpha   90.00
_cell.angle_beta   90.00
_cell.angle_gamma   90.00
#
_symmetry.space_group_name_H-M   'P 1'
#
loop_
_entity.id
_entity.type
_entity.pdbx_description
1 polymer ?
#
loop_
_entity_poly.entity_id
_entity_poly.type
_entity_poly.pdbx_seq_one_letter_code
_entity_poly.pdbx_strand_id
1 'polypeptide(L)'
;MSFSDIQQKLASFTSLEQVFEYFEVDFDRRFVEEYRVPLFKRFNGYLLLAKPEDWFAARRVLRNAYCKIQRGRLEPSTRSACRGCTSCLRR
;
A
#
# COMPACT_ATOMS: atom_id res chain seq x y z
N MET A 1 13.83 12.40 0.02
CA MET A 1 12.56 12.91 0.57
C MET A 1 12.45 12.38 1.98
N SER A 2 12.28 13.24 2.97
CA SER A 2 12.04 12.85 4.35
C SER A 2 10.62 12.30 4.55
N PHE A 3 10.35 11.69 5.71
CA PHE A 3 9.00 11.23 6.07
C PHE A 3 7.97 12.37 6.04
N SER A 4 8.34 13.57 6.51
CA SER A 4 7.48 14.75 6.48
C SER A 4 7.12 15.17 5.05
N ASP A 5 8.07 15.12 4.12
CA ASP A 5 7.82 15.42 2.70
C ASP A 5 6.85 14.42 2.08
N ILE A 6 6.98 13.14 2.44
CA ILE A 6 6.07 12.07 2.01
C ILE A 6 4.66 12.33 2.56
N GLN A 7 4.52 12.68 3.84
CA GLN A 7 3.22 13.00 4.42
C GLN A 7 2.56 14.22 3.76
N GLN A 8 3.32 15.29 3.52
CA GLN A 8 2.82 16.47 2.81
C GLN A 8 2.37 16.13 1.39
N LYS A 9 3.17 15.33 0.66
CA LYS A 9 2.80 14.89 -0.68
C LYS A 9 1.53 14.04 -0.66
N LEU A 10 1.40 13.12 0.29
CA LEU A 10 0.22 12.29 0.44
C LEU A 10 -1.04 13.09 0.78
N ALA A 11 -0.92 14.13 1.59
CA ALA A 11 -2.03 15.02 1.94
C ALA A 11 -2.56 15.83 0.74
N SER A 12 -1.75 15.99 -0.32
CA SER A 12 -2.18 16.66 -1.56
C SER A 12 -3.08 15.79 -2.44
N PHE A 13 -3.15 14.49 -2.19
CA PHE A 13 -3.96 13.57 -2.99
C PHE A 13 -5.41 13.54 -2.52
N THR A 14 -6.34 13.59 -3.47
CA THR A 14 -7.78 13.54 -3.23
C THR A 14 -8.34 12.13 -3.37
N SER A 15 -7.56 11.22 -3.96
CA SER A 15 -7.98 9.85 -4.20
C SER A 15 -6.86 8.85 -3.89
N LEU A 16 -7.26 7.61 -3.61
CA LEU A 16 -6.28 6.57 -3.27
C LEU A 16 -5.54 6.10 -4.53
N GLU A 17 -6.22 6.17 -5.69
CA GLU A 17 -5.70 5.89 -7.02
C GLU A 17 -4.49 6.79 -7.34
N GLN A 18 -4.54 8.08 -7.00
CA GLN A 18 -3.40 8.99 -7.15
C GLN A 18 -2.18 8.56 -6.32
N VAL A 19 -2.42 7.96 -5.15
CA VAL A 19 -1.34 7.42 -4.30
C VAL A 19 -0.69 6.23 -4.99
N PHE A 20 -1.48 5.34 -5.59
CA PHE A 20 -0.99 4.20 -6.37
C PHE A 20 -0.20 4.65 -7.60
N GLU A 21 -0.73 5.60 -8.37
CA GLU A 21 -0.07 6.18 -9.53
C GLU A 21 1.25 6.86 -9.15
N TYR A 22 1.26 7.68 -8.10
CA TYR A 22 2.48 8.35 -7.61
C TYR A 22 3.58 7.39 -7.19
N PHE A 23 3.22 6.25 -6.61
CA PHE A 23 4.16 5.21 -6.22
C PHE A 23 4.41 4.16 -7.30
N GLU A 24 3.85 4.33 -8.50
CA GLU A 24 3.95 3.38 -9.62
C GLU A 24 3.60 1.95 -9.16
N VAL A 25 2.51 1.79 -8.43
CA VAL A 25 2.03 0.50 -7.96
C VAL A 25 0.80 0.14 -8.74
N ASP A 26 0.87 -0.95 -9.51
CA ASP A 26 -0.30 -1.49 -10.20
C ASP A 26 -1.38 -1.91 -9.21
N PHE A 27 -2.63 -1.63 -9.56
CA PHE A 27 -3.79 -1.96 -8.75
C PHE A 27 -4.98 -2.30 -9.63
N ASP A 28 -5.87 -3.14 -9.12
CA ASP A 28 -7.19 -3.33 -9.72
C ASP A 28 -8.10 -2.20 -9.23
N ARG A 29 -8.61 -1.39 -10.15
CA ARG A 29 -9.49 -0.26 -9.85
C ARG A 29 -10.75 -0.67 -9.11
N ARG A 30 -11.40 -1.76 -9.52
CA ARG A 30 -12.63 -2.26 -8.85
C ARG A 30 -12.31 -2.69 -7.43
N PHE A 31 -11.15 -3.33 -7.23
CA PHE A 31 -10.69 -3.71 -5.91
C PHE A 31 -10.42 -2.48 -5.02
N VAL A 32 -9.75 -1.45 -5.55
CA VAL A 32 -9.48 -0.22 -4.78
C VAL A 32 -10.77 0.52 -4.43
N GLU A 33 -11.74 0.57 -5.34
CA GLU A 33 -13.06 1.15 -5.09
C GLU A 33 -13.82 0.36 -4.00
N GLU A 34 -13.87 -0.98 -4.09
CA GLU A 34 -14.57 -1.86 -3.13
C GLU A 34 -13.93 -1.81 -1.73
N TYR A 35 -12.59 -1.79 -1.65
CA TYR A 35 -11.83 -1.86 -0.40
C TYR A 35 -11.18 -0.54 0.01
N ARG A 36 -11.66 0.60 -0.49
CA ARG A 36 -11.06 1.93 -0.26
C ARG A 36 -10.83 2.23 1.21
N VAL A 37 -11.86 2.09 2.03
CA VAL A 37 -11.84 2.39 3.47
C VAL A 37 -10.84 1.50 4.24
N PRO A 38 -10.91 0.15 4.17
CA PRO A 38 -9.95 -0.68 4.88
C PRO A 38 -8.52 -0.51 4.36
N LEU A 39 -8.34 -0.27 3.06
CA LEU A 39 -7.03 -0.04 2.46
C LEU A 39 -6.41 1.26 2.95
N PHE A 40 -7.16 2.36 2.96
CA PHE A 40 -6.71 3.65 3.46
C PHE A 40 -6.34 3.57 4.95
N LYS A 41 -7.19 2.94 5.78
CA LYS A 41 -6.90 2.73 7.21
C LYS A 41 -5.62 1.91 7.42
N ARG A 42 -5.46 0.82 6.65
CA ARG A 42 -4.28 -0.05 6.75
C ARG A 42 -3.00 0.66 6.32
N PHE A 43 -3.06 1.39 5.21
CA PHE A 43 -1.94 2.14 4.67
C PHE A 43 -1.46 3.21 5.67
N ASN A 44 -2.37 4.02 6.20
CA ASN A 44 -2.03 5.03 7.20
C ASN A 44 -1.45 4.42 8.48
N GLY A 45 -2.02 3.31 8.96
CA GLY A 45 -1.47 2.58 10.10
C GLY A 45 -0.04 2.09 9.85
N TYR A 46 0.23 1.57 8.65
CA TYR A 46 1.58 1.14 8.28
C TYR A 46 2.55 2.31 8.10
N LEU A 47 2.12 3.45 7.55
CA LEU A 47 2.94 4.66 7.44
C LEU A 47 3.41 5.15 8.81
N LEU A 48 2.49 5.19 9.79
CA LEU A 48 2.79 5.63 11.16
C LEU A 48 3.77 4.70 11.88
N LEU A 49 3.65 3.38 11.66
CA LEU A 49 4.51 2.38 12.28
C LEU A 49 5.90 2.32 11.60
N ALA A 50 5.93 2.34 10.28
CA ALA A 50 7.17 2.17 9.52
C ALA A 50 8.00 3.46 9.41
N LYS A 51 7.35 4.64 9.46
CA LYS A 51 7.98 5.96 9.27
C LYS A 51 8.98 5.96 8.09
N PRO A 52 8.53 5.64 6.87
CA PRO A 52 9.43 5.47 5.74
C PRO A 52 10.29 6.71 5.50
N GLU A 53 11.60 6.48 5.43
CA GLU A 53 12.61 7.54 5.26
C GLU A 53 12.81 7.96 3.80
N ASP A 54 12.26 7.18 2.86
CA ASP A 54 12.35 7.45 1.43
C ASP A 54 11.10 6.99 0.65
N TRP A 55 11.06 7.37 -0.63
CA TRP A 55 9.97 7.05 -1.54
C TRP A 55 9.79 5.53 -1.73
N PHE A 56 10.87 4.75 -1.78
CA PHE A 56 10.78 3.29 -1.98
C PHE A 56 10.23 2.58 -0.75
N ALA A 57 10.58 3.05 0.45
CA ALA A 57 10.04 2.57 1.71
C ALA A 57 8.54 2.88 1.80
N ALA A 58 8.11 4.08 1.40
CA ALA A 58 6.69 4.43 1.34
C ALA A 58 5.92 3.59 0.29
N ARG A 59 6.52 3.36 -0.89
CA ARG A 59 5.98 2.44 -1.91
C ARG A 59 5.80 1.03 -1.36
N ARG A 60 6.77 0.50 -0.61
CA ARG A 60 6.67 -0.81 0.05
C ARG A 60 5.52 -0.83 1.07
N VAL A 61 5.35 0.24 1.83
CA VAL A 61 4.24 0.38 2.79
C VAL A 61 2.88 0.29 2.10
N LEU A 62 2.70 1.01 0.99
CA LEU A 62 1.47 0.94 0.18
C LEU A 62 1.21 -0.48 -0.34
N ARG A 63 2.21 -1.09 -0.99
CA ARG A 63 2.11 -2.47 -1.51
C ARG A 63 1.76 -3.46 -0.41
N ASN A 64 2.40 -3.37 0.75
CA ASN A 64 2.12 -4.25 1.88
C ASN A 64 0.69 -4.08 2.40
N ALA A 65 0.17 -2.85 2.44
CA ALA A 65 -1.22 -2.61 2.83
C ALA A 65 -2.19 -3.24 1.82
N TYR A 66 -1.97 -3.01 0.53
CA TYR A 66 -2.77 -3.59 -0.56
C TYR A 66 -2.78 -5.12 -0.55
N CYS A 67 -1.60 -5.73 -0.57
CA CYS A 67 -1.47 -7.19 -0.54
C CYS A 67 -2.08 -7.79 0.73
N LYS A 68 -2.02 -7.10 1.88
CA LYS A 68 -2.63 -7.61 3.11
C LYS A 68 -4.15 -7.70 2.99
N ILE A 69 -4.80 -6.67 2.43
CA ILE A 69 -6.25 -6.69 2.20
C ILE A 69 -6.60 -7.78 1.18
N GLN A 70 -5.89 -7.81 0.05
CA GLN A 70 -6.16 -8.77 -1.03
C GLN A 70 -6.02 -10.22 -0.54
N ARG A 71 -4.94 -10.54 0.17
CA ARG A 71 -4.70 -11.88 0.72
C ARG A 71 -5.62 -12.23 1.87
N GLY A 72 -6.15 -11.24 2.58
CA GLY A 72 -7.17 -11.43 3.60
C GLY A 72 -8.47 -12.03 3.06
N ARG A 73 -8.68 -12.00 1.74
CA ARG A 73 -9.82 -12.59 1.04
C ARG A 73 -9.60 -14.04 0.61
N LEU A 74 -8.35 -14.52 0.56
CA LEU A 74 -8.05 -15.90 0.18
C LEU A 74 -8.44 -16.85 1.32
N GLU A 75 -8.71 -18.12 1.02
CA GLU A 75 -8.96 -19.14 2.05
C GLU A 75 -7.75 -19.26 3.00
N PRO A 76 -7.93 -19.26 4.34
CA PRO A 76 -6.82 -19.26 5.29
C PRO A 76 -5.77 -20.36 5.04
N SER A 77 -6.21 -21.55 4.64
CA SER A 77 -5.36 -22.70 4.29
C SER A 77 -4.46 -22.46 3.07
N THR A 78 -4.83 -21.51 2.20
CA THR A 78 -4.09 -21.15 0.97
C THR A 78 -3.21 -19.91 1.15
N ARG A 79 -3.29 -19.23 2.30
CA ARG A 79 -2.53 -18.01 2.57
C ARG A 79 -1.09 -18.33 2.95
N SER A 80 -0.15 -18.11 2.04
CA SER A 80 1.27 -17.97 2.43
C SER A 80 1.51 -16.68 3.24
N ALA A 81 2.53 -16.64 4.09
CA ALA A 81 2.94 -15.41 4.74
C ALA A 81 3.51 -14.44 3.69
N CYS A 82 2.92 -13.25 3.53
CA CYS A 82 3.55 -12.17 2.76
C CYS A 82 4.69 -11.60 3.60
N ARG A 83 5.94 -11.86 3.21
CA ARG A 83 7.14 -11.37 3.93
C ARG A 83 7.58 -9.97 3.47
N GLY A 84 6.67 -9.17 2.90
CA GLY A 84 7.02 -7.88 2.30
C GLY A 84 8.03 -8.02 1.16
N CYS A 85 8.03 -9.17 0.49
CA CYS A 85 9.05 -9.54 -0.48
C CYS A 85 8.93 -8.72 -1.77
N THR A 86 10.08 -8.26 -2.27
CA THR A 86 10.25 -7.65 -3.60
C THR A 86 9.91 -8.62 -4.74
N SER A 87 9.67 -9.92 -4.46
CA SER A 87 9.31 -10.92 -5.47
C SER A 87 7.95 -10.68 -6.13
N CYS A 88 7.06 -9.87 -5.54
CA CYS A 88 5.84 -9.39 -6.21
C CYS A 88 6.14 -8.42 -7.38
N LEU A 89 7.42 -8.12 -7.68
CA LEU A 89 7.89 -7.42 -8.87
C LEU A 89 8.16 -8.34 -10.08
N ARG A 90 8.08 -9.68 -9.93
CA ARG A 90 8.46 -10.66 -10.97
C ARG A 90 7.41 -11.72 -11.27
N ARG A 91 6.13 -11.34 -11.35
CA ARG A 91 5.12 -12.18 -12.00
C ARG A 91 4.24 -11.32 -12.87
#